data_AF-A0AAW7L1R4-F1
#
_entry.id   AF-A0AAW7L1R4-F1
#
_cell.length_a   1.000
_cell.length_b   1.000
_cell.length_c   1.000
_cell.angle_alpha   90.00
_cell.angle_beta   90.00
_cell.angle_gamma   90.00
#
_symmetry.space_group_name_H-M   'P 1'
#
loop_
_entity.id
_entity.type
_entity.pdbx_description
1 polymer ?
#
loop_
_entity_poly.entity_id
_entity_poly.type
_entity_poly.pdbx_seq_one_letter_code
_entity_poly.pdbx_strand_id
1 'polypeptide(L)'
;MKLGRNDPCHCGSGKKFKRCCMSSVSNQHAQVSDDVEAMLAMNPNLSLDELNAALQHKVQDRNNQPHPDFSGVTPTQMANWLYAPFEQLQWGSRDFPL
;
A
#
# COMPACT_ATOMS: atom_id res chain seq x y z
N MET A 1 11.18 11.64 7.11
CA MET A 1 12.64 11.42 7.13
C MET A 1 13.05 10.97 5.73
N LYS A 2 13.98 11.65 5.04
CA LYS A 2 14.46 11.21 3.71
C LYS A 2 15.68 10.31 3.90
N LEU A 3 15.56 9.02 3.58
CA LEU A 3 16.68 8.07 3.60
C LEU A 3 17.65 8.37 2.44
N GLY A 4 18.93 8.48 2.74
CA GLY A 4 19.99 8.57 1.74
C GLY A 4 20.23 7.23 1.05
N ARG A 5 20.55 7.27 -0.26
CA ARG A 5 20.81 6.06 -1.07
C ARG A 5 21.88 5.13 -0.49
N ASN A 6 22.85 5.67 0.24
CA ASN A 6 23.95 4.91 0.82
C ASN A 6 23.72 4.52 2.29
N ASP A 7 22.63 4.97 2.91
CA ASP A 7 22.33 4.69 4.33
C ASP A 7 21.96 3.21 4.53
N PRO A 8 22.10 2.67 5.76
CA PRO A 8 21.57 1.36 6.09
C PRO A 8 20.07 1.26 5.79
N CYS A 9 19.65 0.15 5.21
CA CYS A 9 18.25 -0.06 4.86
C CYS A 9 17.39 -0.32 6.12
N HIS A 10 16.27 0.38 6.23
CA HIS A 10 15.35 0.31 7.38
C HIS A 10 14.61 -1.03 7.53
N CYS A 11 14.75 -1.95 6.57
CA CYS A 11 14.19 -3.30 6.67
C CYS A 11 15.03 -4.25 7.56
N GLY A 12 16.12 -3.76 8.16
CA GLY A 12 16.97 -4.56 9.05
C GLY A 12 17.97 -5.49 8.35
N SER A 13 18.08 -5.42 7.02
CA SER A 13 18.97 -6.32 6.25
C SER A 13 20.47 -6.02 6.37
N GLY A 14 20.86 -4.88 6.97
CA GLY A 14 22.25 -4.42 7.03
C GLY A 14 22.84 -3.93 5.69
N LYS A 15 22.09 -4.04 4.58
CA LYS A 15 22.52 -3.58 3.24
C LYS A 15 22.30 -2.06 3.09
N LYS A 16 23.05 -1.41 2.19
CA LYS A 16 22.77 -0.03 1.76
C LYS A 16 21.39 0.05 1.09
N PHE A 17 20.61 1.09 1.34
CA PHE A 17 19.25 1.26 0.80
C PHE A 17 19.18 1.05 -0.72
N LYS A 18 20.11 1.65 -1.48
CA LYS A 18 20.19 1.50 -2.95
C LYS A 18 20.40 0.07 -3.47
N ARG A 19 20.85 -0.85 -2.61
CA ARG A 19 21.07 -2.29 -2.92
C ARG A 19 20.05 -3.19 -2.21
N CYS A 20 18.99 -2.60 -1.66
CA CYS A 20 17.95 -3.30 -0.92
C CYS A 20 16.59 -2.73 -1.33
N CYS A 21 15.81 -2.16 -0.42
CA CYS A 21 14.43 -1.73 -0.68
C CYS A 21 14.26 -0.62 -1.73
N MET A 22 15.33 0.05 -2.19
CA MET A 22 15.20 1.09 -3.22
C MET A 22 14.55 0.59 -4.50
N SER A 23 14.89 -0.61 -4.99
CA SER A 23 14.26 -1.16 -6.20
C SER A 23 12.76 -1.44 -5.98
N SER A 24 12.39 -1.98 -4.82
CA SER A 24 10.99 -2.23 -4.46
C SER A 24 10.18 -0.94 -4.45
N VAL A 25 10.73 0.14 -3.87
CA VAL A 25 10.10 1.47 -3.86
C VAL A 25 9.99 2.02 -5.29
N SER A 26 11.05 1.92 -6.10
CA SER A 26 11.01 2.34 -7.50
C SER A 26 9.95 1.57 -8.31
N ASN A 27 9.79 0.27 -8.09
CA ASN A 27 8.77 -0.53 -8.76
C ASN A 27 7.34 -0.13 -8.34
N GLN A 28 7.11 0.20 -7.07
CA GLN A 28 5.82 0.72 -6.62
C GLN A 28 5.49 2.05 -7.29
N HIS A 29 6.47 2.95 -7.42
CA HIS A 29 6.30 4.20 -8.17
C HIS A 29 5.98 3.98 -9.64
N ALA A 30 6.67 3.03 -10.30
CA ALA A 30 6.36 2.66 -11.68
C ALA A 30 4.93 2.16 -11.81
N GLN A 31 4.49 1.26 -10.92
CA GLN A 31 3.12 0.73 -10.93
C GLN A 31 2.05 1.83 -10.84
N VAL A 32 2.25 2.86 -10.01
CA VAL A 32 1.31 4.00 -9.93
C VAL A 32 1.30 4.79 -11.24
N SER A 33 2.46 4.99 -11.87
CA SER A 33 2.55 5.65 -13.17
C SER A 33 1.80 4.87 -14.26
N ASP A 34 1.96 3.54 -14.28
CA ASP A 34 1.27 2.66 -15.23
C ASP A 34 -0.25 2.70 -15.03
N ASP A 35 -0.72 2.72 -13.77
CA ASP A 35 -2.15 2.85 -13.44
C ASP A 35 -2.71 4.20 -13.94
N VAL A 36 -1.96 5.30 -13.81
CA VAL A 36 -2.36 6.63 -14.34
C VAL A 36 -2.49 6.58 -15.85
N GLU A 37 -1.48 6.04 -16.54
CA GLU A 37 -1.48 5.92 -17.99
C GLU A 37 -2.66 5.09 -18.48
N ALA A 38 -2.95 3.96 -17.83
CA ALA A 38 -4.10 3.13 -18.14
C ALA A 38 -5.44 3.87 -17.95
N MET A 39 -5.60 4.65 -16.87
CA MET A 39 -6.82 5.44 -16.64
C MET A 39 -7.04 6.49 -17.73
N LEU A 40 -5.99 7.21 -18.13
CA LEU A 40 -6.04 8.21 -19.19
C LEU A 40 -6.30 7.57 -20.57
N ALA A 41 -5.75 6.40 -20.83
CA ALA A 41 -6.01 5.66 -22.07
C ALA A 41 -7.47 5.19 -22.18
N MET A 42 -8.10 4.80 -21.06
CA MET A 42 -9.51 4.39 -21.03
C MET A 42 -10.48 5.56 -21.14
N ASN A 43 -10.12 6.75 -20.63
CA ASN A 43 -10.91 7.96 -20.77
C ASN A 43 -9.99 9.19 -21.00
N PRO A 44 -9.80 9.63 -22.26
CA PRO A 44 -8.85 10.71 -22.56
C PRO A 44 -9.35 12.10 -22.15
N ASN A 45 -10.63 12.27 -21.83
CA ASN A 45 -11.21 13.55 -21.38
C ASN A 45 -11.40 13.61 -19.86
N LEU A 46 -10.77 12.69 -19.11
CA LEU A 46 -10.87 12.64 -17.66
C LEU A 46 -10.33 13.94 -17.04
N SER A 47 -11.11 14.58 -16.20
CA SER A 47 -10.65 15.73 -15.42
C SER A 47 -9.64 15.31 -14.36
N LEU A 48 -8.83 16.25 -13.88
CA LEU A 48 -7.87 15.98 -12.82
C LEU A 48 -8.54 15.49 -11.52
N ASP A 49 -9.74 16.00 -11.21
CA ASP A 49 -10.50 15.60 -10.02
C ASP A 49 -11.00 14.15 -10.13
N GLU A 50 -11.48 13.75 -11.32
CA GLU A 50 -11.88 12.37 -11.58
C GLU A 50 -10.68 11.42 -11.56
N LEU A 51 -9.53 11.82 -12.11
CA LEU A 51 -8.31 11.05 -12.02
C LEU A 51 -7.87 10.86 -10.57
N ASN A 52 -7.88 11.93 -9.77
CA ASN A 52 -7.54 11.84 -8.35
C ASN A 52 -8.52 10.90 -7.62
N ALA A 53 -9.83 11.02 -7.85
CA ALA A 53 -10.83 10.12 -7.27
C ALA A 53 -10.59 8.65 -7.66
N ALA A 54 -10.27 8.38 -8.93
CA ALA A 54 -9.97 7.03 -9.42
C ALA A 54 -8.70 6.45 -8.76
N LEU A 55 -7.65 7.27 -8.61
CA LEU A 55 -6.42 6.86 -7.90
C LEU A 55 -6.68 6.58 -6.42
N GLN A 56 -7.47 7.42 -5.74
CA GLN A 56 -7.86 7.18 -4.34
C GLN A 56 -8.62 5.85 -4.21
N HIS A 57 -9.55 5.57 -5.12
CA HIS A 57 -10.27 4.29 -5.13
C HIS A 57 -9.33 3.11 -5.31
N LYS A 58 -8.40 3.19 -6.28
CA LYS A 58 -7.39 2.14 -6.54
C LYS A 58 -6.53 1.86 -5.31
N VAL A 59 -6.08 2.91 -4.61
CA VAL A 59 -5.32 2.78 -3.36
C VAL A 59 -6.17 2.17 -2.26
N GLN A 60 -7.44 2.57 -2.14
CA GLN A 60 -8.36 2.02 -1.14
C GLN A 60 -8.61 0.52 -1.36
N ASP A 61 -8.79 0.09 -2.60
CA ASP A 61 -8.95 -1.32 -2.96
C ASP A 61 -7.73 -2.14 -2.55
N ARG A 62 -6.53 -1.65 -2.84
CA ARG A 62 -5.27 -2.30 -2.44
C ARG A 62 -5.13 -2.37 -0.92
N ASN A 63 -5.46 -1.30 -0.20
CA ASN A 63 -5.37 -1.28 1.26
C ASN A 63 -6.41 -2.19 1.94
N ASN A 64 -7.52 -2.47 1.26
CA ASN A 64 -8.55 -3.40 1.71
C ASN A 64 -8.36 -4.83 1.17
N GLN A 65 -7.31 -5.08 0.40
CA GLN A 65 -7.02 -6.43 -0.11
C GLN A 65 -6.40 -7.30 1.00
N PRO A 66 -6.96 -8.49 1.30
CA PRO A 66 -6.38 -9.45 2.22
C PRO A 66 -4.99 -9.93 1.76
N HIS A 67 -4.03 -10.00 2.67
CA HIS A 67 -2.69 -10.49 2.34
C HIS A 67 -2.47 -11.91 2.89
N PRO A 68 -2.07 -12.89 2.06
CA PRO A 68 -1.93 -14.29 2.47
C PRO A 68 -0.90 -14.48 3.59
N ASP A 69 0.26 -13.82 3.49
CA ASP A 69 1.31 -13.90 4.52
C ASP A 69 0.89 -13.30 5.87
N PHE A 70 -0.21 -12.54 5.90
CA PHE A 70 -0.78 -11.95 7.11
C PHE A 70 -2.10 -12.61 7.50
N SER A 71 -2.29 -13.89 7.15
CA SER A 71 -3.50 -14.67 7.48
C SER A 71 -4.79 -13.98 7.04
N GLY A 72 -4.76 -13.30 5.88
CA GLY A 72 -5.92 -12.60 5.33
C GLY A 72 -6.22 -11.23 5.95
N VAL A 73 -5.36 -10.73 6.85
CA VAL A 73 -5.50 -9.36 7.39
C VAL A 73 -5.17 -8.35 6.29
N THR A 74 -5.98 -7.29 6.20
CA THR A 74 -5.77 -6.19 5.25
C THR A 74 -4.88 -5.11 5.88
N PRO A 75 -4.13 -4.34 5.07
CA PRO A 75 -3.43 -3.14 5.57
C PRO A 75 -4.32 -2.19 6.38
N THR A 76 -5.56 -1.94 5.93
CA THR A 76 -6.54 -1.11 6.67
C THR A 76 -6.87 -1.70 8.03
N GLN A 77 -7.08 -3.01 8.11
CA GLN A 77 -7.37 -3.69 9.38
C GLN A 77 -6.16 -3.65 10.33
N MET A 78 -4.96 -3.88 9.81
CA MET A 78 -3.73 -3.74 10.60
C MET A 78 -3.57 -2.33 11.16
N ALA A 79 -3.86 -1.30 10.36
CA ALA A 79 -3.84 0.09 10.82
C ALA A 79 -4.87 0.35 11.93
N ASN A 80 -6.08 -0.21 11.81
CA ASN A 80 -7.07 -0.15 12.89
C ASN A 80 -6.52 -0.80 14.17
N TRP A 81 -5.89 -1.97 14.11
CA TRP A 81 -5.32 -2.62 15.29
C TRP A 81 -4.21 -1.84 15.97
N LEU A 82 -3.38 -1.14 15.18
CA LEU A 82 -2.26 -0.37 15.71
C LEU A 82 -2.68 0.97 16.33
N TYR A 83 -3.76 1.58 15.83
CA TYR A 83 -4.05 3.00 16.09
C TYR A 83 -5.47 3.29 16.60
N ALA A 84 -6.43 2.38 16.48
CA ALA A 84 -7.78 2.62 16.96
C ALA A 84 -7.90 2.40 18.47
N PRO A 85 -8.83 3.10 19.15
CA PRO A 85 -9.19 2.79 20.53
C PRO A 85 -9.63 1.33 20.67
N PHE A 86 -9.41 0.75 21.85
CA PHE A 86 -9.73 -0.66 22.13
C PHE A 86 -11.19 -1.02 21.77
N GLU A 87 -12.13 -0.14 22.10
CA GLU A 87 -13.57 -0.33 21.82
C GLU A 87 -13.94 -0.28 20.32
N GLN A 88 -13.03 0.17 19.45
CA GLN A 88 -13.24 0.33 18.00
C GLN A 88 -12.40 -0.65 17.17
N LEU A 89 -11.81 -1.65 17.82
CA LEU A 89 -11.01 -2.66 17.15
C LEU A 89 -11.90 -3.54 16.26
N GLN A 90 -11.54 -3.60 14.99
CA GLN A 90 -12.17 -4.44 13.98
C GLN A 90 -11.54 -5.83 14.03
N TRP A 91 -12.03 -6.66 14.94
CA TRP A 91 -11.72 -8.07 14.96
C TRP A 91 -12.30 -8.70 13.70
N GLY A 92 -11.44 -9.14 12.78
CA GLY A 92 -11.88 -9.74 11.52
C GLY A 92 -12.80 -10.92 11.82
N SER A 93 -13.71 -11.23 10.88
CA SER A 93 -14.56 -12.41 10.90
C SER A 93 -13.71 -13.68 10.97
N ARG A 94 -13.23 -14.02 12.16
CA ARG A 94 -12.66 -15.33 12.44
C ARG A 94 -13.79 -16.17 12.96
N ASP A 95 -14.41 -16.89 12.04
CA ASP A 95 -14.70 -18.30 12.30
C ASP A 95 -13.37 -18.95 12.72
N PHE A 96 -13.07 -18.89 14.01
CA PHE A 96 -12.14 -19.81 14.62
C PHE A 96 -12.89 -21.14 14.74
N PRO A 97 -12.55 -22.20 14.00
CA PRO A 97 -13.03 -23.52 14.38
C PRO A 97 -12.36 -23.83 15.72
N LEU A 98 -13.19 -23.96 16.76
CA LEU A 98 -12.83 -24.59 18.03
C LEU A 98 -12.36 -26.03 17.79
#